data_AF-A0A8C3FWM7-F1
#
_entry.id   AF-A0A8C3FWM7-F1
#
_cell.length_a   1.000
_cell.length_b   1.000
_cell.length_c   1.000
_cell.angle_alpha   90.00
_cell.angle_beta   90.00
_cell.angle_gamma   90.00
#
_symmetry.space_group_name_H-M   'P 1'
#
loop_
_entity.id
_entity.type
_entity.pdbx_description
1 polymer ?
#
loop_
_entity_poly.entity_id
_entity_poly.type
_entity_poly.pdbx_seq_one_letter_code
_entity_poly.pdbx_strand_id
1 'polypeptide(L)'
;MKRSHSTRKHGMIWTFAGMDRDQAMSSQVRISYYGQKENAPIEGAWLYLTCVIFVPDPFVFPLQTQWTWGPDGQGAVLLVNCDRDSPGAKDMDSAYPYVQSYADLEDMSLMILRSQGPSAIFADYKLVLHVSVSDVDKVRVFHASGEYLHVLGSHKRSYIVDRPSGEEEDTFYVEGLAFPDADFSGLVSFSVTLLENAPDTPVFTDTVVFRVAPWIMTPNTLQPLEVFVCRDSNSNADFLEAMRALVRKANCKLTICPEVENQHDRWIQDEIEFGYVEAPHKTFPVVFDSPRDRGLKDFAFQRILGPDFGYVTRVPPRGHVSSLDSFGNLDVSPPVTVQGKTYPLGRILIGSSLPRSGGRRMTKAVRDFLYAQKVQPPVELYSDWLSVGHVDEFLSFVPAPDRKVPLTR
;
A
#
# COMPACT_ATOMS: atom_id res chain seq x y z
N MET A 1 7.70 30.62 12.57
CA MET A 1 6.53 30.55 11.67
C MET A 1 6.95 31.00 10.27
N LYS A 2 7.35 30.06 9.40
CA LYS A 2 7.47 30.33 7.96
C LYS A 2 6.19 29.80 7.31
N ARG A 3 5.39 30.68 6.71
CA ARG A 3 4.24 30.29 5.88
C ARG A 3 4.80 29.54 4.67
N SER A 4 4.57 28.23 4.58
CA SER A 4 4.79 27.50 3.34
C SER A 4 3.78 28.00 2.31
N HIS A 5 4.28 28.40 1.14
CA HIS A 5 3.44 28.77 0.02
C HIS A 5 2.98 27.47 -0.63
N SER A 6 1.69 27.16 -0.52
CA SER A 6 1.04 26.10 -1.29
C SER A 6 1.02 26.51 -2.76
N THR A 7 1.75 25.80 -3.62
CA THR A 7 1.67 25.95 -5.08
C THR A 7 0.42 25.23 -5.59
N ARG A 8 -0.66 25.99 -5.79
CA ARG A 8 -1.85 25.52 -6.50
C ARG A 8 -1.56 25.46 -8.01
N LYS A 9 -1.82 24.32 -8.65
CA LYS A 9 -1.87 24.26 -10.12
C LYS A 9 -3.20 24.84 -10.58
N HIS A 10 -3.14 25.65 -11.64
CA HIS A 10 -4.32 26.27 -12.24
C HIS A 10 -4.44 25.74 -13.67
N GLY A 11 -5.59 25.17 -14.01
CA GLY A 11 -5.96 24.94 -15.41
C GLY A 11 -6.59 26.21 -15.95
N MET A 12 -6.03 26.80 -17.00
CA MET A 12 -6.70 27.86 -17.76
C MET A 12 -7.25 27.26 -19.04
N ILE A 13 -8.56 27.46 -19.26
CA ILE A 13 -9.28 26.97 -20.43
C ILE A 13 -9.60 28.17 -21.30
N TRP A 14 -9.45 27.99 -22.61
CA TRP A 14 -9.62 29.03 -23.62
C TRP A 14 -10.91 28.76 -24.38
N THR A 15 -11.84 29.72 -24.41
CA THR A 15 -13.03 29.61 -25.26
C THR A 15 -13.08 30.77 -26.25
N PHE A 16 -13.30 30.45 -27.53
CA PHE A 16 -13.54 31.43 -28.60
C PHE A 16 -15.05 31.60 -28.83
N ALA A 17 -15.59 32.64 -28.18
CA ALA A 17 -16.85 33.37 -28.45
C ALA A 17 -18.20 32.62 -28.45
N GLY A 18 -19.10 33.13 -27.58
CA GLY A 18 -20.55 32.93 -27.60
C GLY A 18 -21.11 33.32 -26.24
N MET A 19 -21.67 34.52 -26.10
CA MET A 19 -22.25 35.01 -24.85
C MET A 19 -23.32 34.04 -24.30
N ASP A 20 -23.11 33.52 -23.09
CA ASP A 20 -24.22 33.42 -22.15
C ASP A 20 -23.79 33.73 -20.71
N ARG A 21 -24.72 34.35 -19.97
CA ARG A 21 -24.48 35.00 -18.69
C ARG A 21 -24.52 34.00 -17.55
N ASP A 22 -23.36 33.60 -17.06
CA ASP A 22 -23.16 33.36 -15.63
C ASP A 22 -21.85 34.02 -15.18
N GLN A 23 -22.01 35.26 -14.72
CA GLN A 23 -20.96 36.09 -14.15
C GLN A 23 -20.63 35.58 -12.75
N ALA A 24 -19.57 34.78 -12.64
CA ALA A 24 -18.83 34.73 -11.37
C ALA A 24 -17.31 34.62 -11.54
N MET A 25 -16.77 34.12 -12.66
CA MET A 25 -15.30 34.00 -12.83
C MET A 25 -14.76 34.17 -14.27
N SER A 26 -15.48 34.82 -15.19
CA SER A 26 -14.93 35.11 -16.52
C SER A 26 -13.95 36.29 -16.48
N SER A 27 -12.66 36.00 -16.61
CA SER A 27 -11.63 37.04 -16.81
C SER A 27 -11.54 37.37 -18.30
N GLN A 28 -11.42 38.64 -18.64
CA GLN A 28 -11.37 39.10 -20.04
C GLN A 28 -10.05 39.80 -20.31
N VAL A 29 -9.42 39.45 -21.42
CA VAL A 29 -8.20 40.07 -21.92
C VAL A 29 -8.50 40.68 -23.29
N ARG A 30 -8.28 41.99 -23.43
CA ARG A 30 -8.40 42.68 -24.72
C ARG A 30 -7.01 42.83 -25.32
N ILE A 31 -6.84 42.34 -26.55
CA ILE A 31 -5.66 42.51 -27.37
C ILE A 31 -5.99 43.55 -28.43
N SER A 32 -5.14 44.56 -28.61
CA SER A 32 -5.35 45.63 -29.60
C SER A 32 -4.11 45.77 -30.46
N TYR A 33 -4.28 45.64 -31.78
CA TYR A 33 -3.21 45.69 -32.78
C TYR A 33 -3.10 47.10 -33.35
N TYR A 34 -1.88 47.65 -33.38
CA TYR A 34 -1.59 49.01 -33.85
C TYR A 34 -0.65 48.97 -35.05
N GLY A 35 -0.87 49.85 -36.02
CA GLY A 35 0.05 50.04 -37.15
C GLY A 35 1.14 51.07 -36.85
N GLN A 36 2.16 51.10 -37.71
CA GLN A 36 3.38 51.91 -37.51
C GLN A 36 3.17 53.43 -37.35
N LYS A 37 2.02 53.98 -37.73
CA LYS A 37 1.77 55.44 -37.76
C LYS A 37 0.40 55.87 -37.22
N GLU A 38 -0.33 54.98 -36.54
CA GLU A 38 -1.68 55.27 -36.07
C GLU A 38 -1.77 55.29 -34.53
N ASN A 39 -2.45 56.30 -33.99
CA ASN A 39 -2.75 56.42 -32.56
C ASN A 39 -4.02 55.65 -32.14
N ALA A 40 -4.69 54.98 -33.08
CA ALA A 40 -5.86 54.16 -32.85
C ALA A 40 -5.57 52.69 -33.21
N PRO A 41 -6.15 51.72 -32.49
CA PRO A 41 -5.98 50.31 -32.82
C PRO A 41 -6.68 49.99 -34.15
N ILE A 42 -5.98 49.30 -35.03
CA ILE A 42 -6.44 48.87 -36.35
C ILE A 42 -7.35 47.65 -36.23
N GLU A 43 -7.07 46.80 -35.25
CA GLU A 43 -7.85 45.60 -34.99
C GLU A 43 -7.82 45.26 -33.50
N GLY A 44 -8.82 44.53 -33.02
CA GLY A 44 -8.89 44.06 -31.65
C GLY A 44 -9.34 42.61 -31.58
N ALA A 45 -8.70 41.85 -30.70
CA ALA A 45 -9.13 40.51 -30.34
C ALA A 45 -9.52 40.48 -28.85
N TRP A 46 -10.53 39.69 -28.53
CA TRP A 46 -10.93 39.44 -27.15
C TRP A 46 -10.63 38.00 -26.80
N LEU A 47 -10.11 37.83 -25.59
CA LEU A 47 -9.85 36.54 -25.00
C LEU A 47 -10.65 36.42 -23.70
N TYR A 48 -11.48 35.38 -23.62
CA TYR A 48 -12.29 35.05 -22.46
C TYR A 48 -11.65 33.85 -21.75
N LEU A 49 -11.46 33.99 -20.44
CA LEU A 49 -10.80 33.00 -19.59
C LEU A 49 -11.77 32.53 -18.52
N THR A 50 -11.97 31.21 -18.46
CA THR A 50 -12.66 30.56 -17.35
C THR A 50 -11.62 29.85 -16.49
N CYS A 51 -11.50 30.26 -15.23
CA CYS A 51 -10.60 29.62 -14.28
C CYS A 51 -11.31 28.46 -13.61
N VAL A 52 -10.72 27.27 -13.67
CA VAL A 52 -11.16 26.13 -12.86
C VAL A 52 -9.99 25.63 -12.04
N ILE A 53 -10.19 25.53 -10.74
CA ILE A 53 -9.17 25.05 -9.81
C ILE A 53 -9.47 23.59 -9.52
N PHE A 54 -8.56 22.71 -9.92
CA PHE A 54 -8.58 21.30 -9.53
C PHE A 54 -7.56 21.09 -8.41
N VAL A 55 -8.01 20.55 -7.27
CA VAL A 55 -7.11 20.14 -6.18
C VAL A 55 -7.43 18.70 -5.83
N PRO A 56 -6.56 17.73 -6.18
CA PRO A 56 -6.58 16.46 -5.51
C PRO A 56 -6.01 16.69 -4.10
N ASP A 57 -6.82 16.59 -3.05
CA ASP A 57 -6.35 16.78 -1.66
C ASP A 57 -6.10 15.41 -1.00
N PRO A 58 -4.85 15.04 -0.71
CA PRO A 58 -4.53 13.95 0.20
C PRO A 58 -4.03 14.57 1.51
N PHE A 59 -4.93 15.24 2.25
CA PHE A 59 -4.69 15.90 3.54
C PHE A 59 -3.23 16.38 3.80
N VAL A 60 -3.01 17.66 3.47
CA VAL A 60 -1.96 18.57 4.03
C VAL A 60 -0.54 18.47 3.47
N PHE A 61 -0.31 18.18 2.19
CA PHE A 61 0.98 18.52 1.55
C PHE A 61 0.79 18.99 0.09
N PRO A 62 1.66 19.87 -0.45
CA PRO A 62 1.51 20.36 -1.81
C PRO A 62 1.49 19.20 -2.80
N LEU A 63 0.68 19.34 -3.85
CA LEU A 63 0.62 18.48 -5.03
C LEU A 63 1.99 17.92 -5.41
N GLN A 64 2.14 16.59 -5.32
CA GLN A 64 3.38 15.90 -5.66
C GLN A 64 3.16 14.85 -6.73
N THR A 65 3.75 15.13 -7.90
CA THR A 65 3.89 14.18 -9.01
C THR A 65 4.97 13.12 -8.75
N GLN A 66 5.55 13.07 -7.56
CA GLN A 66 6.62 12.16 -7.15
C GLN A 66 6.50 11.81 -5.67
N TRP A 67 6.82 10.58 -5.30
CA TRP A 67 6.84 10.14 -3.91
C TRP A 67 8.28 10.12 -3.38
N THR A 68 8.52 10.68 -2.18
CA THR A 68 9.88 10.82 -1.61
C THR A 68 10.01 10.23 -0.20
N TRP A 69 11.11 9.52 0.06
CA TRP A 69 11.41 8.93 1.38
C TRP A 69 11.94 9.97 2.37
N GLY A 70 11.71 9.73 3.67
CA GLY A 70 12.34 10.47 4.76
C GLY A 70 11.33 11.27 5.60
N PRO A 71 11.78 11.89 6.70
CA PRO A 71 10.90 12.66 7.60
C PRO A 71 10.30 13.90 6.94
N ASP A 72 11.00 14.48 5.97
CA ASP A 72 10.51 15.59 5.13
C ASP A 72 9.99 15.11 3.76
N GLY A 73 9.93 13.79 3.58
CA GLY A 73 9.37 13.17 2.39
C GLY A 73 7.88 13.43 2.30
N GLN A 74 7.34 13.39 1.08
CA GLN A 74 5.91 13.55 0.86
C GLN A 74 5.42 12.57 -0.21
N GLY A 75 4.09 12.40 -0.23
CA GLY A 75 3.37 11.44 -1.04
C GLY A 75 2.42 10.60 -0.20
N ALA A 76 1.33 10.15 -0.81
CA ALA A 76 0.30 9.39 -0.12
C ALA A 76 0.74 7.94 0.12
N VAL A 77 0.17 7.30 1.14
CA VAL A 77 0.37 5.88 1.45
C VAL A 77 -0.93 5.14 1.14
N LEU A 78 -0.82 3.93 0.61
CA LEU A 78 -1.94 3.04 0.28
C LEU A 78 -1.74 1.70 0.98
N LEU A 79 -2.74 1.20 1.70
CA LEU A 79 -2.71 -0.15 2.26
C LEU A 79 -3.16 -1.17 1.19
N VAL A 80 -2.60 -2.38 1.27
CA VAL A 80 -3.18 -3.52 0.56
C VAL A 80 -4.35 -4.02 1.41
N ASN A 81 -5.55 -4.04 0.84
CA ASN A 81 -6.77 -4.43 1.54
C ASN A 81 -6.87 -5.97 1.65
N CYS A 82 -6.05 -6.53 2.53
CA CYS A 82 -5.75 -7.96 2.59
C CYS A 82 -6.30 -8.66 3.83
N ASP A 83 -7.11 -7.99 4.62
CA ASP A 83 -7.84 -8.54 5.76
C ASP A 83 -9.29 -8.88 5.37
N ARG A 84 -10.13 -9.15 6.37
CA ARG A 84 -11.50 -9.62 6.17
C ARG A 84 -12.43 -9.07 7.24
N ASP A 85 -12.85 -7.84 7.05
CA ASP A 85 -13.75 -7.11 7.96
C ASP A 85 -15.20 -7.59 7.88
N SER A 86 -15.59 -8.04 6.69
CA SER A 86 -16.99 -8.25 6.37
C SER A 86 -17.53 -9.55 6.97
N PRO A 87 -18.57 -9.49 7.82
CA PRO A 87 -19.12 -10.68 8.46
C PRO A 87 -19.63 -11.70 7.44
N GLY A 88 -19.10 -12.92 7.49
CA GLY A 88 -19.49 -14.01 6.59
C GLY A 88 -18.82 -13.99 5.21
N ALA A 89 -17.93 -13.03 4.94
CA ALA A 89 -17.04 -13.10 3.79
C ALA A 89 -16.16 -14.35 3.88
N LYS A 90 -15.80 -14.91 2.72
CA LYS A 90 -15.00 -16.14 2.62
C LYS A 90 -13.54 -15.87 2.29
N ASP A 91 -13.26 -14.70 1.73
CA ASP A 91 -11.96 -14.28 1.21
C ASP A 91 -11.62 -12.90 1.75
N MET A 92 -10.43 -12.40 1.41
CA MET A 92 -10.01 -11.03 1.73
C MET A 92 -10.93 -10.00 1.06
N ASP A 93 -11.06 -8.80 1.65
CA ASP A 93 -11.95 -7.76 1.11
C ASP A 93 -11.56 -7.36 -0.33
N SER A 94 -10.27 -7.29 -0.65
CA SER A 94 -9.77 -7.06 -2.02
C SER A 94 -10.23 -8.08 -3.08
N ALA A 95 -10.71 -9.27 -2.69
CA ALA A 95 -11.25 -10.25 -3.63
C ALA A 95 -12.61 -9.83 -4.22
N TYR A 96 -13.32 -8.91 -3.58
CA TYR A 96 -14.68 -8.51 -3.96
C TYR A 96 -14.69 -7.15 -4.68
N PRO A 97 -15.33 -7.01 -5.85
CA PRO A 97 -15.27 -5.77 -6.63
C PRO A 97 -16.23 -4.66 -6.13
N TYR A 98 -16.67 -4.74 -4.88
CA TYR A 98 -17.62 -3.85 -4.21
C TYR A 98 -17.28 -3.76 -2.71
N VAL A 99 -17.52 -2.59 -2.11
CA VAL A 99 -17.36 -2.37 -0.66
C VAL A 99 -18.42 -3.18 0.09
N GLN A 100 -17.99 -3.97 1.07
CA GLN A 100 -18.88 -4.89 1.79
C GLN A 100 -19.33 -4.37 3.15
N SER A 101 -18.51 -3.54 3.80
CA SER A 101 -18.78 -3.01 5.13
C SER A 101 -18.24 -1.59 5.29
N TYR A 102 -18.63 -0.91 6.37
CA TYR A 102 -18.04 0.38 6.70
C TYR A 102 -16.62 0.25 7.28
N ALA A 103 -16.29 -0.89 7.90
CA ALA A 103 -14.96 -1.15 8.43
C ALA A 103 -13.93 -1.25 7.30
N ASP A 104 -14.30 -1.91 6.20
CA ASP A 104 -13.51 -2.03 4.96
C ASP A 104 -13.09 -0.67 4.38
N LEU A 105 -13.89 0.39 4.57
CA LEU A 105 -13.53 1.75 4.14
C LEU A 105 -12.44 2.40 5.00
N GLU A 106 -12.27 1.97 6.25
CA GLU A 106 -11.26 2.50 7.17
C GLU A 106 -9.83 2.07 6.77
N ASP A 107 -9.72 0.99 5.99
CA ASP A 107 -8.46 0.48 5.42
C ASP A 107 -8.08 1.14 4.09
N MET A 108 -9.02 1.89 3.49
CA MET A 108 -8.82 2.57 2.21
C MET A 108 -8.30 3.99 2.38
N SER A 109 -7.40 4.39 1.47
CA SER A 109 -6.93 5.77 1.41
C SER A 109 -7.93 6.67 0.71
N LEU A 110 -8.19 7.85 1.29
CA LEU A 110 -9.00 8.87 0.65
C LEU A 110 -8.24 9.60 -0.46
N MET A 111 -8.93 9.80 -1.59
CA MET A 111 -8.54 10.68 -2.68
C MET A 111 -9.71 11.61 -2.98
N ILE A 112 -9.54 12.92 -2.77
CA ILE A 112 -10.63 13.90 -2.93
C ILE A 112 -10.34 14.76 -4.16
N LEU A 113 -11.25 14.79 -5.12
CA LEU A 113 -11.18 15.69 -6.27
C LEU A 113 -12.02 16.94 -6.01
N ARG A 114 -11.35 18.04 -5.65
CA ARG A 114 -12.01 19.35 -5.57
C ARG A 114 -11.97 20.04 -6.93
N SER A 115 -13.10 20.56 -7.37
CA SER A 115 -13.16 21.51 -8.47
C SER A 115 -13.93 22.76 -8.08
N GLN A 116 -13.34 23.93 -8.35
CA GLN A 116 -13.99 25.22 -8.15
C GLN A 116 -14.05 25.94 -9.48
N GLY A 117 -15.25 26.29 -9.94
CA GLY A 117 -15.50 26.96 -11.21
C GLY A 117 -16.97 26.93 -11.61
N PRO A 118 -17.35 27.60 -12.71
CA PRO A 118 -18.72 27.58 -13.19
C PRO A 118 -19.09 26.18 -13.72
N SER A 119 -20.20 25.62 -13.22
CA SER A 119 -20.71 24.30 -13.62
C SER A 119 -21.02 24.21 -15.12
N ALA A 120 -21.36 25.34 -15.77
CA ALA A 120 -21.62 25.42 -17.20
C ALA A 120 -20.44 24.93 -18.06
N ILE A 121 -19.21 24.93 -17.53
CA ILE A 121 -18.04 24.43 -18.27
C ILE A 121 -18.17 22.94 -18.61
N PHE A 122 -18.90 22.17 -17.81
CA PHE A 122 -19.07 20.74 -18.05
C PHE A 122 -20.05 20.40 -19.19
N ALA A 123 -20.63 21.41 -19.85
CA ALA A 123 -21.36 21.22 -21.11
C ALA A 123 -20.39 20.91 -22.28
N ASP A 124 -19.24 21.59 -22.30
CA ASP A 124 -18.24 21.51 -23.37
C ASP A 124 -16.98 20.73 -22.96
N TYR A 125 -16.83 20.44 -21.67
CA TYR A 125 -15.67 19.73 -21.13
C TYR A 125 -16.12 18.58 -20.23
N LYS A 126 -15.28 17.55 -20.11
CA LYS A 126 -15.48 16.42 -19.19
C LYS A 126 -14.24 16.14 -18.36
N LEU A 127 -14.44 15.73 -17.11
CA LEU A 127 -13.36 15.26 -16.24
C LEU A 127 -13.24 13.75 -16.33
N VAL A 128 -12.03 13.29 -16.61
CA VAL A 128 -11.72 11.87 -16.69
C VAL A 128 -10.66 11.53 -15.65
N LEU A 129 -11.05 10.76 -14.64
CA LEU A 129 -10.12 10.12 -13.71
C LEU A 129 -9.60 8.85 -14.37
N HIS A 130 -8.28 8.63 -14.35
CA HIS A 130 -7.67 7.46 -14.97
C HIS A 130 -6.42 6.97 -14.24
N VAL A 131 -6.07 5.72 -14.50
CA VAL A 131 -4.91 5.02 -13.93
C VAL A 131 -4.07 4.43 -15.06
N SER A 132 -2.75 4.34 -14.85
CA SER A 132 -1.84 3.71 -15.83
C SER A 132 -2.22 2.26 -16.10
N VAL A 133 -1.96 1.80 -17.33
CA VAL A 133 -2.14 0.39 -17.72
C VAL A 133 -1.27 -0.54 -16.87
N SER A 134 -0.11 -0.08 -16.39
CA SER A 134 0.78 -0.84 -15.51
C SER A 134 0.25 -1.03 -14.09
N ASP A 135 -0.69 -0.18 -13.67
CA ASP A 135 -1.12 -0.08 -12.28
C ASP A 135 -2.57 -0.57 -12.11
N VAL A 136 -3.31 -0.76 -13.20
CA VAL A 136 -4.75 -1.06 -13.23
C VAL A 136 -5.11 -2.37 -12.52
N ASP A 137 -4.19 -3.33 -12.42
CA ASP A 137 -4.34 -4.60 -11.72
C ASP A 137 -3.83 -4.55 -10.27
N LYS A 138 -3.23 -3.43 -9.85
CA LYS A 138 -2.62 -3.24 -8.52
C LYS A 138 -3.48 -2.41 -7.57
N VAL A 139 -4.57 -1.80 -8.06
CA VAL A 139 -5.43 -0.89 -7.28
C VAL A 139 -6.90 -1.08 -7.62
N ARG A 140 -7.77 -0.65 -6.72
CA ARG A 140 -9.19 -0.41 -6.99
C ARG A 140 -9.61 0.92 -6.37
N VAL A 141 -10.54 1.61 -7.04
CA VAL A 141 -11.04 2.91 -6.61
C VAL A 141 -12.56 2.88 -6.60
N PHE A 142 -13.15 3.35 -5.50
CA PHE A 142 -14.58 3.51 -5.31
C PHE A 142 -14.95 4.99 -5.23
N HIS A 143 -15.96 5.42 -5.98
CA HIS A 143 -16.53 6.76 -5.91
C HIS A 143 -17.70 6.77 -4.92
N ALA A 144 -17.68 7.68 -3.96
CA ALA A 144 -18.75 7.84 -2.97
C ALA A 144 -19.83 8.80 -3.50
N SER A 145 -20.83 8.25 -4.20
CA SER A 145 -21.93 9.01 -4.83
C SER A 145 -23.30 8.46 -4.38
N GLY A 146 -23.57 8.51 -3.07
CA GLY A 146 -24.73 7.88 -2.43
C GLY A 146 -24.56 6.37 -2.16
N GLU A 147 -23.82 5.69 -3.03
CA GLU A 147 -23.26 4.34 -2.87
C GLU A 147 -21.75 4.36 -3.20
N TYR A 148 -21.06 3.24 -2.98
CA TYR A 148 -19.63 3.08 -3.31
C TYR A 148 -19.45 2.40 -4.67
N LEU A 149 -19.43 3.20 -5.73
CA LEU A 149 -19.31 2.70 -7.10
C LEU A 149 -17.85 2.37 -7.43
N HIS A 150 -17.54 1.14 -7.82
CA HIS A 150 -16.22 0.79 -8.33
C HIS A 150 -15.95 1.46 -9.69
N VAL A 151 -15.03 2.43 -9.73
CA VAL A 151 -14.78 3.30 -10.89
C VAL A 151 -13.45 3.04 -11.61
N LEU A 152 -12.39 2.65 -10.90
CA LEU A 152 -11.09 2.29 -11.49
C LEU A 152 -10.54 1.00 -10.87
N GLY A 153 -9.63 0.35 -11.59
CA GLY A 153 -9.04 -0.92 -11.18
C GLY A 153 -9.72 -2.12 -11.84
N SER A 154 -9.15 -3.32 -11.68
CA SER A 154 -9.71 -4.58 -12.21
C SER A 154 -10.21 -4.44 -13.65
N HIS A 155 -9.34 -3.97 -14.56
CA HIS A 155 -9.58 -3.65 -15.97
C HIS A 155 -10.25 -2.31 -16.30
N LYS A 156 -10.83 -1.59 -15.33
CA LYS A 156 -11.36 -0.22 -15.52
C LYS A 156 -10.24 0.81 -15.46
N ARG A 157 -9.87 1.37 -16.62
CA ARG A 157 -8.74 2.31 -16.74
C ARG A 157 -9.11 3.77 -16.55
N SER A 158 -10.36 4.11 -16.80
CA SER A 158 -10.84 5.49 -16.80
C SER A 158 -12.29 5.56 -16.37
N TYR A 159 -12.66 6.66 -15.74
CA TYR A 159 -13.99 7.00 -15.28
C TYR A 159 -14.28 8.46 -15.58
N ILE A 160 -15.41 8.73 -16.22
CA ILE A 160 -15.91 10.10 -16.40
C ILE A 160 -16.57 10.49 -15.08
N VAL A 161 -16.12 11.58 -14.49
CA VAL A 161 -16.66 12.07 -13.22
C VAL A 161 -17.93 12.85 -13.53
N ASP A 162 -19.08 12.24 -13.25
CA ASP A 162 -20.38 12.89 -13.37
C ASP A 162 -20.50 14.00 -12.32
N ARG A 163 -20.60 15.25 -12.78
CA ARG A 163 -20.72 16.44 -11.92
C ARG A 163 -22.13 17.03 -12.02
N PRO A 164 -23.06 16.65 -11.13
CA PRO A 164 -24.33 17.36 -11.02
C PRO A 164 -24.08 18.82 -10.55
N SER A 165 -24.98 19.73 -10.90
CA SER A 165 -24.77 21.16 -10.64
C SER A 165 -24.60 21.46 -9.15
N GLY A 166 -23.46 22.04 -8.76
CA GLY A 166 -23.22 22.55 -7.40
C GLY A 166 -22.32 21.68 -6.51
N GLU A 167 -21.90 20.48 -6.95
CA GLU A 167 -20.94 19.67 -6.20
C GLU A 167 -19.48 20.12 -6.48
N GLU A 168 -18.84 20.65 -5.43
CA GLU A 168 -17.45 21.10 -5.50
C GLU A 168 -16.44 19.95 -5.26
N GLU A 169 -16.83 18.89 -4.55
CA GLU A 169 -15.93 17.82 -4.12
C GLU A 169 -16.48 16.43 -4.47
N ASP A 170 -15.65 15.60 -5.10
CA ASP A 170 -15.88 14.17 -5.28
C ASP A 170 -14.94 13.38 -4.36
N THR A 171 -15.48 12.43 -3.59
CA THR A 171 -14.69 11.60 -2.67
C THR A 171 -14.49 10.21 -3.24
N PHE A 172 -13.23 9.77 -3.30
CA PHE A 172 -12.84 8.44 -3.72
C PHE A 172 -12.13 7.69 -2.60
N TYR A 173 -12.41 6.40 -2.47
CA TYR A 173 -11.71 5.47 -1.60
C TYR A 173 -10.83 4.57 -2.46
N VAL A 174 -9.56 4.43 -2.08
CA VAL A 174 -8.54 3.72 -2.85
C VAL A 174 -8.01 2.56 -2.01
N GLU A 175 -8.01 1.37 -2.58
CA GLU A 175 -7.38 0.17 -2.00
C GLU A 175 -6.25 -0.36 -2.90
N GLY A 176 -5.20 -0.89 -2.27
CA GLY A 176 -4.17 -1.66 -2.94
C GLY A 176 -4.59 -3.12 -3.08
N LEU A 177 -4.30 -3.72 -4.23
CA LEU A 177 -4.57 -5.14 -4.53
C LEU A 177 -3.30 -6.00 -4.53
N ALA A 178 -2.13 -5.37 -4.45
CA ALA A 178 -0.85 -6.05 -4.51
C ALA A 178 0.20 -5.34 -3.66
N PHE A 179 0.95 -6.11 -2.88
CA PHE A 179 2.15 -5.64 -2.20
C PHE A 179 3.28 -5.34 -3.19
N PRO A 180 4.26 -4.47 -2.84
CA PRO A 180 5.50 -4.34 -3.59
C PRO A 180 6.15 -5.70 -3.84
N ASP A 181 6.63 -5.93 -5.06
CA ASP A 181 7.21 -7.20 -5.50
C ASP A 181 8.27 -6.98 -6.58
N ALA A 182 8.88 -8.06 -7.11
CA ALA A 182 9.92 -7.99 -8.14
C ALA A 182 9.49 -7.20 -9.40
N ASP A 183 8.21 -7.30 -9.77
CA ASP A 183 7.62 -6.63 -10.94
C ASP A 183 6.88 -5.33 -10.58
N PHE A 184 6.78 -4.99 -9.29
CA PHE A 184 5.99 -3.86 -8.81
C PHE A 184 6.72 -3.05 -7.75
N SER A 185 7.09 -1.82 -8.11
CA SER A 185 7.89 -0.94 -7.24
C SER A 185 7.19 -0.47 -5.96
N GLY A 186 5.88 -0.70 -5.87
CA GLY A 186 4.98 -0.17 -4.84
C GLY A 186 4.47 1.23 -5.14
N LEU A 187 4.75 1.83 -6.30
CA LEU A 187 4.21 3.15 -6.69
C LEU A 187 3.05 2.99 -7.67
N VAL A 188 1.98 3.74 -7.43
CA VAL A 188 0.80 3.80 -8.32
C VAL A 188 0.39 5.25 -8.53
N SER A 189 -0.02 5.58 -9.76
CA SER A 189 -0.38 6.95 -10.13
C SER A 189 -1.81 7.06 -10.63
N PHE A 190 -2.56 8.00 -10.06
CA PHE A 190 -3.89 8.38 -10.52
C PHE A 190 -3.83 9.77 -11.13
N SER A 191 -4.46 9.93 -12.28
CA SER A 191 -4.51 11.21 -12.97
C SER A 191 -5.94 11.63 -13.22
N VAL A 192 -6.21 12.92 -13.06
CA VAL A 192 -7.45 13.55 -13.53
C VAL A 192 -7.12 14.40 -14.74
N THR A 193 -7.86 14.24 -15.83
CA THR A 193 -7.69 15.02 -17.05
C THR A 193 -8.98 15.71 -17.42
N LEU A 194 -8.91 17.02 -17.61
CA LEU A 194 -9.98 17.79 -18.22
C LEU A 194 -9.84 17.67 -19.74
N LEU A 195 -10.84 17.12 -20.39
CA LEU A 195 -10.93 16.96 -21.83
C LEU A 195 -11.96 17.94 -22.39
N GLU A 196 -11.60 18.62 -23.48
CA GLU A 196 -12.57 19.31 -24.33
C GLU A 196 -13.38 18.28 -25.12
N ASN A 197 -14.69 18.48 -25.22
CA ASN A 197 -15.56 17.63 -26.01
C ASN A 197 -15.32 17.86 -27.51
N ALA A 198 -15.20 16.78 -28.29
CA ALA A 198 -15.20 16.79 -29.76
C ALA A 198 -14.16 17.74 -30.43
N PRO A 199 -12.87 17.35 -30.54
CA PRO A 199 -12.30 16.06 -30.17
C PRO A 199 -11.82 16.03 -28.72
N ASP A 200 -11.80 14.85 -28.10
CA ASP A 200 -11.31 14.57 -26.74
C ASP A 200 -9.86 15.06 -26.52
N THR A 201 -9.70 16.37 -26.33
CA THR A 201 -8.42 17.06 -26.32
C THR A 201 -8.05 17.39 -24.89
N PRO A 202 -6.91 16.89 -24.37
CA PRO A 202 -6.48 17.19 -23.01
C PRO A 202 -6.11 18.67 -22.87
N VAL A 203 -6.83 19.36 -21.99
CA VAL A 203 -6.59 20.77 -21.66
C VAL A 203 -5.73 20.89 -20.41
N PHE A 204 -5.98 20.02 -19.43
CA PHE A 204 -5.26 20.00 -18.16
C PHE A 204 -5.20 18.58 -17.61
N THR A 205 -4.06 18.21 -17.04
CA THR A 205 -3.88 16.95 -16.31
C THR A 205 -3.20 17.23 -14.98
N ASP A 206 -3.72 16.60 -13.94
CA ASP A 206 -3.03 16.50 -12.65
C ASP A 206 -2.89 15.06 -12.20
N THR A 207 -1.85 14.78 -11.42
CA THR A 207 -1.47 13.42 -11.03
C THR A 207 -1.08 13.37 -9.57
N VAL A 208 -1.59 12.37 -8.86
CA VAL A 208 -1.16 12.00 -7.51
C VAL A 208 -0.50 10.64 -7.53
N VAL A 209 0.53 10.48 -6.70
CA VAL A 209 1.31 9.25 -6.58
C VAL A 209 1.15 8.69 -5.16
N PHE A 210 0.73 7.43 -5.08
CA PHE A 210 0.67 6.68 -3.83
C PHE A 210 1.83 5.69 -3.77
N ARG A 211 2.31 5.41 -2.55
CA ARG A 211 3.14 4.26 -2.25
C ARG A 211 2.32 3.22 -1.49
N VAL A 212 2.25 2.01 -2.02
CA VAL A 212 1.74 0.85 -1.29
C VAL A 212 2.65 0.56 -0.10
N ALA A 213 2.06 0.46 1.09
CA ALA A 213 2.76 0.15 2.32
C ALA A 213 3.46 -1.22 2.22
N PRO A 214 4.73 -1.33 2.65
CA PRO A 214 5.42 -2.61 2.66
C PRO A 214 4.90 -3.49 3.79
N TRP A 215 5.07 -4.81 3.64
CA TRP A 215 4.96 -5.73 4.76
C TRP A 215 6.22 -5.64 5.64
N ILE A 216 6.04 -5.55 6.97
CA ILE A 216 7.12 -5.31 7.94
C ILE A 216 7.10 -6.38 9.02
N MET A 217 8.23 -7.06 9.25
CA MET A 217 8.41 -8.05 10.31
C MET A 217 8.68 -7.41 11.68
N THR A 218 8.36 -8.15 12.74
CA THR A 218 8.64 -7.73 14.12
C THR A 218 9.79 -8.53 14.74
N PRO A 219 10.87 -7.88 15.24
CA PRO A 219 11.94 -8.61 15.90
C PRO A 219 11.53 -9.10 17.29
N ASN A 220 12.16 -10.18 17.75
CA ASN A 220 12.01 -10.74 19.11
C ASN A 220 12.25 -9.74 20.26
N THR A 221 12.81 -8.56 19.97
CA THR A 221 13.02 -7.47 20.94
C THR A 221 11.79 -6.59 21.18
N LEU A 222 10.73 -6.71 20.39
CA LEU A 222 9.47 -6.03 20.65
C LEU A 222 8.65 -6.77 21.72
N GLN A 223 7.68 -6.06 22.31
CA GLN A 223 6.80 -6.63 23.31
C GLN A 223 5.88 -7.68 22.67
N PRO A 224 5.79 -8.91 23.19
CA PRO A 224 4.88 -9.92 22.67
C PRO A 224 3.43 -9.58 22.99
N LEU A 225 2.53 -9.77 22.02
CA LEU A 225 1.09 -9.53 22.17
C LEU A 225 0.30 -10.84 22.25
N GLU A 226 0.64 -11.79 21.41
CA GLU A 226 -0.02 -13.09 21.31
C GLU A 226 0.99 -14.18 20.97
N VAL A 227 0.80 -15.36 21.53
CA VAL A 227 1.61 -16.56 21.28
C VAL A 227 0.73 -17.65 20.69
N PHE A 228 1.17 -18.22 19.58
CA PHE A 228 0.50 -19.30 18.88
C PHE A 228 1.25 -20.62 19.12
N VAL A 229 0.54 -21.69 19.47
CA VAL A 229 1.11 -23.04 19.65
C VAL A 229 0.15 -24.10 19.14
N CYS A 230 0.67 -25.23 18.67
CA CYS A 230 -0.16 -26.38 18.29
C CYS A 230 -0.35 -27.37 19.46
N ARG A 231 -1.55 -27.94 19.56
CA ARG A 231 -1.76 -29.18 20.31
C ARG A 231 -1.29 -30.36 19.47
N ASP A 232 -0.43 -31.19 20.03
CA ASP A 232 0.07 -32.40 19.34
C ASP A 232 -0.81 -33.62 19.67
N SER A 233 -1.07 -34.40 18.63
CA SER A 233 -1.72 -35.73 18.66
C SER A 233 -1.07 -36.75 19.59
N ASN A 234 0.24 -36.68 19.82
CA ASN A 234 0.95 -37.60 20.74
C ASN A 234 0.92 -37.14 22.21
N SER A 235 0.05 -36.18 22.54
CA SER A 235 -0.02 -35.48 23.83
C SER A 235 1.22 -34.65 24.17
N ASN A 236 1.08 -33.32 24.08
CA ASN A 236 2.07 -32.35 24.54
C ASN A 236 1.55 -31.53 25.76
N ALA A 237 0.80 -32.18 26.65
CA ALA A 237 0.11 -31.51 27.75
C ALA A 237 1.04 -30.69 28.66
N ASP A 238 2.16 -31.27 29.10
CA ASP A 238 3.14 -30.61 29.97
C ASP A 238 3.75 -29.37 29.29
N PHE A 239 4.03 -29.47 28.00
CA PHE A 239 4.50 -28.33 27.19
C PHE A 239 3.44 -27.21 27.14
N LEU A 240 2.17 -27.54 26.89
CA LEU A 240 1.09 -26.55 26.86
C LEU A 240 0.86 -25.92 28.24
N GLU A 241 1.04 -26.66 29.34
CA GLU A 241 0.98 -26.11 30.69
C GLU A 241 2.13 -25.13 30.97
N ALA A 242 3.37 -25.49 30.60
CA ALA A 242 4.51 -24.60 30.70
C ALA A 242 4.32 -23.32 29.85
N MET A 243 3.79 -23.45 28.64
CA MET A 243 3.46 -22.31 27.76
C MET A 243 2.40 -21.41 28.38
N ARG A 244 1.33 -21.96 28.96
CA ARG A 244 0.33 -21.16 29.69
C ARG A 244 0.96 -20.38 30.85
N ALA A 245 1.85 -21.01 31.61
CA ALA A 245 2.53 -20.35 32.72
C ALA A 245 3.45 -19.22 32.23
N LEU A 246 4.19 -19.44 31.13
CA LEU A 246 5.06 -18.45 30.51
C LEU A 246 4.27 -17.25 29.96
N VAL A 247 3.23 -17.52 29.17
CA VAL A 247 2.39 -16.48 28.56
C VAL A 247 1.65 -15.65 29.61
N ARG A 248 1.20 -16.29 30.70
CA ARG A 248 0.63 -15.56 31.86
C ARG A 248 1.64 -14.61 32.50
N LYS A 249 2.91 -15.02 32.62
CA LYS A 249 3.98 -14.14 33.16
C LYS A 249 4.32 -12.99 32.21
N ALA A 250 4.26 -13.24 30.90
CA ALA A 250 4.52 -12.24 29.86
C ALA A 250 3.32 -11.29 29.60
N ASN A 251 2.15 -11.58 30.19
CA ASN A 251 0.91 -10.82 30.00
C ASN A 251 0.49 -10.69 28.52
N CYS A 252 0.60 -11.79 27.77
CA CYS A 252 0.15 -11.88 26.38
C CYS A 252 -0.99 -12.91 26.21
N LYS A 253 -1.66 -12.89 25.06
CA LYS A 253 -2.70 -13.87 24.70
C LYS A 253 -2.06 -15.19 24.29
N LEU A 254 -2.69 -16.32 24.62
CA LEU A 254 -2.29 -17.64 24.14
C LEU A 254 -3.38 -18.19 23.22
N THR A 255 -3.00 -18.52 21.99
CA THR A 255 -3.87 -19.20 21.03
C THR A 255 -3.32 -20.59 20.73
N ILE A 256 -4.15 -21.60 20.95
CA ILE A 256 -3.79 -23.01 20.75
C ILE A 256 -4.50 -23.52 19.51
N CYS A 257 -3.75 -23.83 18.46
CA CYS A 257 -4.28 -24.51 17.28
C CYS A 257 -4.61 -25.97 17.64
N PRO A 258 -5.89 -26.39 17.51
CA PRO A 258 -6.29 -27.74 17.84
C PRO A 258 -5.80 -28.75 16.80
N GLU A 259 -5.71 -30.02 17.20
CA GLU A 259 -5.23 -31.12 16.36
C GLU A 259 -6.00 -31.27 15.04
N VAL A 260 -7.31 -31.04 15.07
CA VAL A 260 -8.18 -31.12 13.89
C VAL A 260 -7.81 -30.11 12.80
N GLU A 261 -7.18 -29.00 13.18
CA GLU A 261 -6.77 -27.94 12.25
C GLU A 261 -5.30 -28.06 11.85
N ASN A 262 -4.44 -28.49 12.77
CA ASN A 262 -3.02 -28.64 12.46
C ASN A 262 -2.66 -29.94 11.72
N GLN A 263 -3.58 -30.92 11.66
CA GLN A 263 -3.37 -32.19 10.94
C GLN A 263 -2.04 -32.87 11.31
N HIS A 264 -1.74 -32.95 12.61
CA HIS A 264 -0.51 -33.50 13.19
C HIS A 264 0.77 -32.67 12.95
N ASP A 265 0.64 -31.46 12.39
CA ASP A 265 1.75 -30.55 12.19
C ASP A 265 1.96 -29.63 13.39
N ARG A 266 3.04 -29.88 14.13
CA ARG A 266 3.37 -29.15 15.35
C ARG A 266 4.16 -27.86 15.10
N TRP A 267 4.62 -27.62 13.87
CA TRP A 267 5.62 -26.60 13.56
C TRP A 267 4.98 -25.30 13.09
N ILE A 268 4.27 -24.61 14.00
CA ILE A 268 3.59 -23.35 13.68
C ILE A 268 4.55 -22.24 13.26
N GLN A 269 5.78 -22.25 13.79
CA GLN A 269 6.87 -21.34 13.40
C GLN A 269 7.25 -21.49 11.92
N ASP A 270 7.08 -22.68 11.34
CA ASP A 270 7.52 -22.95 9.98
C ASP A 270 6.51 -22.47 8.93
N GLU A 271 5.23 -22.38 9.29
CA GLU A 271 4.15 -22.11 8.34
C GLU A 271 3.88 -20.61 8.19
N ILE A 272 4.00 -19.84 9.28
CA ILE A 272 3.53 -18.46 9.31
C ILE A 272 4.56 -17.53 9.95
N GLU A 273 4.60 -16.29 9.46
CA GLU A 273 5.40 -15.21 10.01
C GLU A 273 4.51 -13.99 10.23
N PHE A 274 4.60 -13.37 11.41
CA PHE A 274 3.76 -12.23 11.76
C PHE A 274 4.45 -10.91 11.43
N GLY A 275 3.85 -10.16 10.51
CA GLY A 275 4.22 -8.79 10.23
C GLY A 275 3.05 -7.84 10.39
N TYR A 276 3.23 -6.62 9.90
CA TYR A 276 2.19 -5.59 9.87
C TYR A 276 2.35 -4.70 8.65
N VAL A 277 1.29 -3.94 8.36
CA VAL A 277 1.28 -2.82 7.42
C VAL A 277 0.84 -1.56 8.14
N GLU A 278 1.32 -0.41 7.70
CA GLU A 278 1.06 0.86 8.35
C GLU A 278 0.89 1.98 7.31
N ALA A 279 -0.19 2.74 7.48
CA ALA A 279 -0.45 4.00 6.84
C ALA A 279 -0.85 5.05 7.89
N PRO A 280 -0.80 6.35 7.58
CA PRO A 280 -1.15 7.39 8.56
C PRO A 280 -2.56 7.27 9.16
N HIS A 281 -3.49 6.63 8.47
CA HIS A 281 -4.89 6.49 8.89
C HIS A 281 -5.20 5.14 9.56
N LYS A 282 -4.39 4.10 9.34
CA LYS A 282 -4.71 2.73 9.78
C LYS A 282 -3.44 1.87 9.87
N THR A 283 -3.43 0.92 10.80
CA THR A 283 -2.36 -0.06 10.99
C THR A 283 -2.97 -1.38 11.43
N PHE A 284 -2.59 -2.47 10.80
CA PHE A 284 -3.05 -3.80 11.19
C PHE A 284 -1.98 -4.88 10.92
N PRO A 285 -1.97 -5.98 11.71
CA PRO A 285 -1.09 -7.12 11.48
C PRO A 285 -1.44 -7.85 10.18
N VAL A 286 -0.43 -8.41 9.52
CA VAL A 286 -0.57 -9.22 8.31
C VAL A 286 0.26 -10.48 8.46
N VAL A 287 -0.39 -11.64 8.40
CA VAL A 287 0.30 -12.93 8.41
C VAL A 287 0.88 -13.20 7.03
N PHE A 288 2.18 -13.45 6.97
CA PHE A 288 2.82 -14.00 5.79
C PHE A 288 2.80 -15.53 5.91
N ASP A 289 2.16 -16.18 4.94
CA ASP A 289 1.97 -17.62 4.88
C ASP A 289 3.01 -18.25 3.94
N SER A 290 3.76 -19.22 4.48
CA SER A 290 4.87 -19.88 3.81
C SER A 290 4.36 -20.82 2.70
N PRO A 291 5.08 -20.97 1.58
CA PRO A 291 4.75 -22.01 0.59
C PRO A 291 5.06 -23.44 1.07
N ARG A 292 5.37 -23.64 2.36
CA ARG A 292 5.65 -24.94 3.00
C ARG A 292 4.49 -25.93 2.82
N ASP A 293 3.25 -25.45 2.87
CA ASP A 293 2.01 -26.17 2.53
C ASP A 293 1.89 -27.58 3.16
N ARG A 294 2.12 -27.72 4.47
CA ARG A 294 1.92 -29.00 5.19
C ARG A 294 0.58 -29.03 5.93
N GLY A 295 0.55 -29.57 7.15
CA GLY A 295 -0.70 -29.76 7.90
C GLY A 295 -1.34 -28.44 8.32
N LEU A 296 -0.54 -27.38 8.46
CA LEU A 296 -0.96 -26.03 8.84
C LEU A 296 -1.29 -25.10 7.67
N LYS A 297 -1.25 -25.56 6.41
CA LYS A 297 -1.44 -24.74 5.21
C LYS A 297 -2.68 -23.84 5.21
N ASP A 298 -3.74 -24.31 5.84
CA ASP A 298 -5.02 -23.61 5.88
C ASP A 298 -5.17 -22.73 7.13
N PHE A 299 -4.26 -22.83 8.09
CA PHE A 299 -4.39 -22.20 9.41
C PHE A 299 -4.39 -20.68 9.32
N ALA A 300 -3.45 -20.09 8.57
CA ALA A 300 -3.38 -18.65 8.37
C ALA A 300 -4.69 -18.10 7.77
N PHE A 301 -5.13 -18.68 6.65
CA PHE A 301 -6.30 -18.20 5.92
C PHE A 301 -7.64 -18.49 6.63
N GLN A 302 -7.76 -19.62 7.34
CA GLN A 302 -9.01 -20.00 7.98
C GLN A 302 -9.17 -19.48 9.41
N ARG A 303 -8.07 -19.29 10.16
CA ARG A 303 -8.10 -18.93 11.58
C ARG A 303 -7.51 -17.57 11.93
N ILE A 304 -6.54 -17.09 11.15
CA ILE A 304 -5.87 -15.82 11.46
C ILE A 304 -6.51 -14.69 10.65
N LEU A 305 -6.69 -14.86 9.34
CA LEU A 305 -7.38 -13.89 8.48
C LEU A 305 -8.75 -13.53 9.06
N GLY A 306 -8.98 -12.24 9.28
CA GLY A 306 -10.18 -11.72 9.89
C GLY A 306 -10.17 -10.20 9.93
N PRO A 307 -11.09 -9.59 10.70
CA PRO A 307 -11.15 -8.14 10.84
C PRO A 307 -9.85 -7.61 11.42
N ASP A 308 -9.27 -6.57 10.79
CA ASP A 308 -7.98 -5.98 11.15
C ASP A 308 -6.83 -7.03 11.23
N PHE A 309 -6.88 -8.11 10.46
CA PHE A 309 -5.81 -9.09 10.38
C PHE A 309 -5.64 -9.61 8.95
N GLY A 310 -4.65 -9.06 8.25
CA GLY A 310 -4.40 -9.36 6.85
C GLY A 310 -3.70 -10.67 6.58
N TYR A 311 -3.75 -11.11 5.33
CA TYR A 311 -3.12 -12.33 4.83
C TYR A 311 -2.29 -12.04 3.57
N VAL A 312 -1.11 -12.64 3.47
CA VAL A 312 -0.32 -12.63 2.24
C VAL A 312 0.42 -13.95 2.08
N THR A 313 0.58 -14.43 0.84
CA THR A 313 1.37 -15.64 0.53
C THR A 313 2.18 -15.44 -0.75
N ARG A 314 3.23 -16.25 -0.95
CA ARG A 314 4.05 -16.29 -2.17
C ARG A 314 4.35 -17.73 -2.56
N VAL A 315 3.53 -18.27 -3.45
CA VAL A 315 3.72 -19.60 -4.00
C VAL A 315 4.59 -19.53 -5.26
N PRO A 316 5.73 -20.26 -5.33
CA PRO A 316 6.56 -20.26 -6.52
C PRO A 316 5.82 -20.92 -7.71
N PRO A 317 5.67 -20.25 -8.87
CA PRO A 317 4.97 -20.82 -10.02
C PRO A 317 5.72 -22.02 -10.63
N ARG A 318 7.05 -22.05 -10.44
CA ARG A 318 7.96 -23.12 -10.83
C ARG A 318 9.07 -23.20 -9.79
N GLY A 319 9.41 -24.40 -9.34
CA GLY A 319 10.46 -24.62 -8.34
C GLY A 319 10.01 -25.58 -7.24
N HIS A 320 10.97 -26.14 -6.53
CA HIS A 320 10.73 -27.05 -5.42
C HIS A 320 10.79 -26.25 -4.11
N VAL A 321 9.73 -26.31 -3.31
CA VAL A 321 9.71 -25.77 -1.94
C VAL A 321 10.61 -26.63 -1.08
N SER A 322 11.60 -26.03 -0.44
CA SER A 322 12.60 -26.73 0.37
C SER A 322 12.39 -26.49 1.86
N SER A 323 13.16 -27.16 2.71
CA SER A 323 13.17 -26.87 4.15
C SER A 323 13.53 -25.40 4.44
N LEU A 324 14.28 -24.72 3.56
CA LEU A 324 14.64 -23.31 3.71
C LEU A 324 13.50 -22.33 3.39
N ASP A 325 12.35 -22.82 2.92
CA ASP A 325 11.14 -22.02 2.73
C ASP A 325 10.25 -21.98 3.97
N SER A 326 10.47 -22.86 4.95
CA SER A 326 9.85 -22.74 6.28
C SER A 326 10.27 -21.45 6.97
N PHE A 327 9.37 -20.81 7.70
CA PHE A 327 9.62 -19.52 8.33
C PHE A 327 10.40 -19.55 9.66
N GLY A 328 10.76 -20.73 10.20
CA GLY A 328 11.94 -20.83 11.08
C GLY A 328 13.24 -20.33 10.42
N ASN A 329 13.29 -20.34 9.08
CA ASN A 329 14.38 -19.80 8.27
C ASN A 329 14.23 -18.29 7.92
N LEU A 330 13.26 -17.59 8.50
CA LEU A 330 12.97 -16.18 8.29
C LEU A 330 12.89 -15.47 9.64
N ASP A 331 13.88 -14.62 9.95
CA ASP A 331 13.92 -13.84 11.19
C ASP A 331 14.25 -12.37 10.86
N VAL A 332 14.25 -11.49 11.84
CA VAL A 332 14.58 -10.07 11.67
C VAL A 332 15.39 -9.55 12.85
N SER A 333 16.46 -8.80 12.54
CA SER A 333 17.28 -8.18 13.57
C SER A 333 16.52 -7.07 14.30
N PRO A 334 16.92 -6.71 15.53
CA PRO A 334 16.54 -5.45 16.13
C PRO A 334 17.03 -4.25 15.29
N PRO A 335 16.57 -3.01 15.59
CA PRO A 335 17.07 -1.80 14.95
C PRO A 335 18.59 -1.62 15.13
N VAL A 336 19.31 -1.39 14.03
CA VAL A 336 20.79 -1.32 14.00
C VAL A 336 21.30 -0.18 13.13
N THR A 337 22.52 0.30 13.41
CA THR A 337 23.26 1.21 12.53
C THR A 337 24.56 0.54 12.10
N VAL A 338 24.77 0.44 10.79
CA VAL A 338 25.96 -0.20 10.20
C VAL A 338 26.68 0.84 9.36
N GLN A 339 27.93 1.17 9.72
CA GLN A 339 28.78 2.10 8.98
C GLN A 339 28.08 3.43 8.63
N GLY A 340 27.36 4.01 9.59
CA GLY A 340 26.63 5.28 9.42
C GLY A 340 25.25 5.17 8.75
N LYS A 341 24.87 3.99 8.25
CA LYS A 341 23.51 3.73 7.73
C LYS A 341 22.63 3.12 8.82
N THR A 342 21.53 3.81 9.15
CA THR A 342 20.55 3.34 10.14
C THR A 342 19.47 2.49 9.49
N TYR A 343 19.15 1.37 10.12
CA TYR A 343 18.06 0.45 9.80
C TYR A 343 17.08 0.48 10.99
N PRO A 344 16.14 1.44 11.01
CA PRO A 344 15.30 1.69 12.18
C PRO A 344 14.30 0.57 12.46
N LEU A 345 13.99 -0.24 11.45
CA LEU A 345 13.12 -1.42 11.55
C LEU A 345 13.92 -2.73 11.60
N GLY A 346 15.25 -2.65 11.71
CA GLY A 346 16.11 -3.82 11.63
C GLY A 346 16.31 -4.33 10.21
N ARG A 347 16.78 -5.57 10.08
CA ARG A 347 17.09 -6.23 8.81
C ARG A 347 16.63 -7.67 8.83
N ILE A 348 15.89 -8.08 7.81
CA ILE A 348 15.46 -9.48 7.64
C ILE A 348 16.70 -10.37 7.48
N LEU A 349 16.67 -11.54 8.09
CA LEU A 349 17.70 -12.58 8.08
C LEU A 349 17.07 -13.83 7.48
N ILE A 350 17.65 -14.33 6.39
CA ILE A 350 17.20 -15.56 5.74
C ILE A 350 18.37 -16.52 5.57
N GLY A 351 18.17 -17.79 5.88
CA GLY A 351 19.20 -18.80 5.69
C GLY A 351 19.30 -19.26 4.23
N SER A 352 20.53 -19.53 3.80
CA SER A 352 20.91 -19.85 2.43
C SER A 352 22.13 -20.76 2.42
N SER A 353 22.58 -21.11 1.22
CA SER A 353 23.79 -21.87 0.96
C SER A 353 24.96 -20.96 0.57
N LEU A 354 26.20 -21.46 0.67
CA LEU A 354 27.36 -20.70 0.23
C LEU A 354 27.27 -20.37 -1.27
N PRO A 355 27.74 -19.18 -1.71
CA PRO A 355 27.72 -18.83 -3.12
C PRO A 355 28.40 -19.91 -3.98
N ARG A 356 27.73 -20.33 -5.07
CA ARG A 356 28.22 -21.33 -6.03
C ARG A 356 28.32 -22.78 -5.50
N SER A 357 27.75 -23.11 -4.34
CA SER A 357 27.72 -24.49 -3.84
C SER A 357 26.63 -25.37 -4.48
N GLY A 358 25.62 -24.76 -5.11
CA GLY A 358 24.43 -25.48 -5.59
C GLY A 358 23.54 -26.02 -4.46
N GLY A 359 23.72 -25.51 -3.23
CA GLY A 359 22.96 -25.94 -2.06
C GLY A 359 21.51 -25.42 -2.03
N ARG A 360 20.79 -25.74 -0.95
CA ARG A 360 19.39 -25.30 -0.79
C ARG A 360 19.33 -23.77 -0.66
N ARG A 361 18.19 -23.20 -1.01
CA ARG A 361 17.90 -21.77 -0.84
C ARG A 361 16.40 -21.55 -0.82
N MET A 362 15.95 -20.61 -0.01
CA MET A 362 14.58 -20.09 -0.07
C MET A 362 14.21 -19.72 -1.52
N THR A 363 12.99 -20.05 -1.91
CA THR A 363 12.47 -19.84 -3.26
C THR A 363 12.60 -18.38 -3.69
N LYS A 364 12.76 -18.19 -5.01
CA LYS A 364 12.91 -16.84 -5.57
C LYS A 364 11.68 -15.96 -5.28
N ALA A 365 10.48 -16.53 -5.32
CA ALA A 365 9.23 -15.81 -5.06
C ALA A 365 9.20 -15.16 -3.67
N VAL A 366 9.52 -15.92 -2.63
CA VAL A 366 9.58 -15.38 -1.25
C VAL A 366 10.71 -14.37 -1.11
N ARG A 367 11.92 -14.68 -1.62
CA ARG A 367 13.06 -13.75 -1.53
C ARG A 367 12.77 -12.42 -2.24
N ASP A 368 12.27 -12.47 -3.47
CA ASP A 368 11.93 -11.29 -4.25
C ASP A 368 10.94 -10.39 -3.50
N PHE A 369 9.88 -10.98 -2.94
CA PHE A 369 8.92 -10.28 -2.11
C PHE A 369 9.59 -9.58 -0.93
N LEU A 370 10.40 -10.29 -0.14
CA LEU A 370 11.10 -9.71 1.02
C LEU A 370 12.06 -8.57 0.62
N TYR A 371 12.78 -8.71 -0.50
CA TYR A 371 13.65 -7.65 -1.02
C TYR A 371 12.86 -6.45 -1.53
N ALA A 372 11.68 -6.65 -2.11
CA ALA A 372 10.83 -5.59 -2.65
C ALA A 372 10.24 -4.67 -1.59
N GLN A 373 10.12 -5.14 -0.34
CA GLN A 373 9.62 -4.34 0.79
C GLN A 373 10.55 -3.17 1.16
N LYS A 374 11.85 -3.27 0.84
CA LYS A 374 12.91 -2.24 0.98
C LYS A 374 13.25 -1.79 2.41
N VAL A 375 12.30 -1.81 3.34
CA VAL A 375 12.41 -1.17 4.66
C VAL A 375 13.17 -2.00 5.69
N GLN A 376 13.24 -3.33 5.51
CA GLN A 376 14.07 -4.25 6.29
C GLN A 376 14.97 -5.09 5.36
N PRO A 377 15.90 -4.47 4.62
CA PRO A 377 16.59 -5.09 3.49
C PRO A 377 17.31 -6.39 3.90
N PRO A 378 16.91 -7.55 3.32
CA PRO A 378 17.37 -8.85 3.77
C PRO A 378 18.89 -9.07 3.75
N VAL A 379 19.37 -9.91 4.66
CA VAL A 379 20.73 -10.47 4.72
C VAL A 379 20.62 -11.99 4.62
N GLU A 380 21.34 -12.57 3.67
CA GLU A 380 21.43 -14.03 3.57
C GLU A 380 22.53 -14.56 4.49
N LEU A 381 22.19 -15.52 5.34
CA LEU A 381 23.08 -16.22 6.28
C LEU A 381 23.37 -17.64 5.77
N TYR A 382 24.41 -18.27 6.30
CA TYR A 382 24.71 -19.67 5.96
C TYR A 382 24.03 -20.62 6.94
N SER A 383 22.90 -21.22 6.53
CA SER A 383 22.15 -22.22 7.30
C SER A 383 22.19 -23.61 6.66
N ASP A 384 22.58 -23.72 5.39
CA ASP A 384 22.49 -24.98 4.62
C ASP A 384 23.41 -26.12 5.14
N TRP A 385 24.27 -25.84 6.11
CA TRP A 385 25.04 -26.86 6.84
C TRP A 385 24.20 -27.65 7.86
N LEU A 386 23.06 -27.11 8.29
CA LEU A 386 22.12 -27.78 9.18
C LEU A 386 21.21 -28.71 8.39
N SER A 387 20.80 -29.81 9.00
CA SER A 387 19.90 -30.77 8.35
C SER A 387 18.55 -30.13 8.01
N VAL A 388 17.96 -29.39 8.97
CA VAL A 388 16.72 -28.64 8.76
C VAL A 388 17.02 -27.35 7.98
N GLY A 389 18.03 -26.59 8.41
CA GLY A 389 18.58 -25.51 7.58
C GLY A 389 17.99 -24.14 7.90
N HIS A 390 17.53 -23.93 9.13
CA HIS A 390 16.88 -22.70 9.57
C HIS A 390 17.85 -21.80 10.34
N VAL A 391 17.52 -20.51 10.42
CA VAL A 391 18.37 -19.53 11.11
C VAL A 391 18.12 -19.50 12.61
N ASP A 392 16.90 -19.80 13.04
CA ASP A 392 16.49 -19.91 14.44
C ASP A 392 17.22 -21.04 15.21
N GLU A 393 17.71 -22.05 14.49
CA GLU A 393 18.50 -23.16 15.05
C GLU A 393 19.84 -22.69 15.66
N PHE A 394 20.38 -21.56 15.22
CA PHE A 394 21.70 -21.08 15.68
C PHE A 394 21.76 -19.60 16.07
N LEU A 395 20.67 -18.84 15.90
CA LEU A 395 20.61 -17.44 16.30
C LEU A 395 19.27 -17.06 16.92
N SER A 396 19.31 -16.09 17.83
CA SER A 396 18.12 -15.42 18.37
C SER A 396 18.52 -14.05 18.93
N PHE A 397 17.54 -13.19 19.18
CA PHE A 397 17.74 -11.89 19.80
C PHE A 397 16.87 -11.78 21.06
N VAL A 398 17.45 -11.24 22.12
CA VAL A 398 16.74 -10.97 23.37
C VAL A 398 16.89 -9.48 23.74
N PRO A 399 15.86 -8.85 24.33
CA PRO A 399 16.01 -7.54 24.93
C PRO A 399 17.11 -7.56 26.01
N ALA A 400 17.94 -6.53 26.00
CA ALA A 400 18.92 -6.27 27.07
C ALA A 400 18.73 -4.83 27.58
N PRO A 401 18.89 -4.58 28.89
CA PRO A 401 18.69 -3.26 29.47
C PRO A 401 19.75 -2.24 29.05
N ASP A 402 20.89 -2.69 28.51
CA ASP A 402 22.05 -1.86 28.19
C ASP A 402 22.42 -1.86 26.70
N ARG A 403 23.67 -2.20 26.32
CA ARG A 403 24.22 -1.89 25.00
C ARG A 403 23.49 -2.60 23.84
N LYS A 404 23.18 -1.84 22.78
CA LYS A 404 23.22 -2.32 21.39
C LYS A 404 24.68 -2.27 20.94
N VAL A 405 25.53 -3.24 21.31
CA VAL A 405 27.00 -3.09 21.14
C VAL A 405 27.32 -2.79 19.67
N PRO A 406 27.84 -1.60 19.32
CA PRO A 406 28.38 -1.38 17.98
C PRO A 406 29.59 -2.30 17.86
N LEU A 407 29.60 -3.19 16.86
CA LEU A 407 30.83 -3.84 16.43
C LEU A 407 31.70 -2.76 15.78
N THR A 408 32.38 -1.95 16.59
CA THR A 408 33.55 -1.21 16.13
C THR A 408 34.70 -2.19 16.00
N ARG A 409 34.93 -2.66 14.77
CA ARG A 409 36.25 -3.03 14.29
C ARG A 409 36.47 -2.44 12.91
#